data_AF-A0A2U1KC12-F1
#
_entry.id   AF-A0A2U1KC12-F1
#
_cell.length_a   1.000
_cell.length_b   1.000
_cell.length_c   1.000
_cell.angle_alpha   90.00
_cell.angle_beta   90.00
_cell.angle_gamma   90.00
#
_symmetry.space_group_name_H-M   'P 1'
#
loop_
_entity.id
_entity.type
_entity.pdbx_description
1 polymer ?
#
loop_
_entity_poly.entity_id
_entity_poly.type
_entity_poly.pdbx_seq_one_letter_code
_entity_poly.pdbx_strand_id
1 'polypeptide(L)'
;MKENGSSSGDINIIEHKAYARIGLIGNPSDVYYGRTISVNIENFNASVRLEPSSDLFILPHHTHDLVQFSSLNHLTGLSGSSAIACAAFSCLLDFYNVRDKIAVEIRPQLILNAEEELGIVAGLQDRVAQVYGGLVYMDFDKEHMHKHGHGKYTQLNSSLLPPLHLIYAENPSDSGKVHSSVRQRWLDGDEFIISSMEQVANLALEGKTAILEKDYAKLADLMNKNFDLRRQMFGDAALGALNIEMVEVARSVGAASKFTGSGGAVVAYCPDGPSQVELLEDACKKSGFSIVPVKVVPSLLNESDIRALSSTVTP
;
A
#
# COMPACT_ATOMS: atom_id res chain seq x y z
N MET A 1 30.92 47.88 -6.40
CA MET A 1 29.78 48.44 -5.65
C MET A 1 28.65 48.78 -6.61
N LYS A 2 27.68 47.86 -6.73
CA LYS A 2 26.26 48.14 -6.88
C LYS A 2 25.57 46.95 -6.24
N GLU A 3 25.39 47.06 -4.93
CA GLU A 3 24.32 46.35 -4.22
C GLU A 3 23.01 46.76 -4.89
N ASN A 4 22.14 45.80 -5.17
CA ASN A 4 20.73 46.06 -5.36
C ASN A 4 19.94 44.77 -5.13
N GLY A 5 19.17 44.78 -4.05
CA GLY A 5 17.93 44.03 -3.94
C GLY A 5 18.06 42.61 -3.40
N SER A 6 18.25 42.46 -2.09
CA SER A 6 17.69 41.30 -1.39
C SER A 6 16.16 41.47 -1.39
N SER A 7 15.51 41.09 -2.48
CA SER A 7 14.12 40.66 -2.37
C SER A 7 14.16 39.39 -1.53
N SER A 8 13.51 39.40 -0.37
CA SER A 8 13.08 38.19 0.32
C SER A 8 12.15 37.44 -0.64
N GLY A 9 12.75 36.70 -1.57
CA GLY A 9 12.03 35.85 -2.50
C GLY A 9 11.44 34.74 -1.67
N ASP A 10 10.12 34.59 -1.72
CA ASP A 10 9.46 33.43 -1.16
C ASP A 10 10.19 32.20 -1.69
N ILE A 11 10.89 31.51 -0.79
CA ILE A 11 11.59 30.27 -1.12
C ILE A 11 10.47 29.33 -1.57
N ASN A 12 10.44 28.99 -2.86
CA ASN A 12 9.41 28.14 -3.42
C ASN A 12 9.68 26.69 -2.99
N ILE A 13 9.41 26.43 -1.71
CA ILE A 13 9.52 25.14 -1.05
C ILE A 13 8.32 24.32 -1.51
N ILE A 14 8.58 23.17 -2.11
CA ILE A 14 7.55 22.22 -2.51
C ILE A 14 7.62 21.05 -1.53
N GLU A 15 6.52 20.74 -0.87
CA GLU A 15 6.42 19.62 0.06
C GLU A 15 5.23 18.74 -0.32
N HIS A 16 5.49 17.44 -0.46
CA HIS A 16 4.45 16.44 -0.68
C HIS A 16 4.56 15.32 0.33
N LYS A 17 3.41 14.69 0.58
CA LYS A 17 3.29 13.50 1.42
C LYS A 17 2.71 12.35 0.62
N ALA A 18 3.24 11.16 0.85
CA ALA A 18 2.65 9.91 0.39
C ALA A 18 2.27 9.08 1.61
N TYR A 19 1.03 8.61 1.63
CA TYR A 19 0.46 7.90 2.76
C TYR A 19 0.71 6.40 2.66
N ALA A 20 0.89 5.74 3.79
CA ALA A 20 0.92 4.28 3.84
C ALA A 20 -0.41 3.70 3.33
N ARG A 21 -0.38 2.43 2.95
CA ARG A 21 -1.55 1.72 2.42
C ARG A 21 -1.76 0.39 3.11
N ILE A 22 -3.03 0.01 3.24
CA ILE A 22 -3.45 -1.35 3.55
C ILE A 22 -3.90 -2.01 2.26
N GLY A 23 -3.23 -3.10 1.85
CA GLY A 23 -3.79 -4.04 0.88
C GLY A 23 -4.95 -4.77 1.54
N LEU A 24 -6.17 -4.31 1.27
CA LEU A 24 -7.37 -4.81 1.92
C LEU A 24 -7.69 -6.21 1.42
N ILE A 25 -7.80 -6.43 0.11
CA ILE A 25 -8.04 -7.75 -0.50
C ILE A 25 -7.25 -7.87 -1.81
N GLY A 26 -6.85 -9.08 -2.17
CA GLY A 26 -6.28 -9.43 -3.47
C GLY A 26 -4.76 -9.43 -3.54
N ASN A 27 -4.07 -8.94 -2.52
CA ASN A 27 -2.61 -9.07 -2.45
C ASN A 27 -2.22 -10.51 -2.06
N PRO A 28 -1.18 -11.11 -2.67
CA PRO A 28 -0.17 -10.48 -3.54
C PRO A 28 -0.39 -10.67 -5.05
N SER A 29 -1.63 -10.76 -5.54
CA SER A 29 -1.90 -11.06 -6.96
C SER A 29 -1.49 -9.94 -7.93
N ASP A 30 -1.17 -8.73 -7.44
CA ASP A 30 -0.78 -7.56 -8.24
C ASP A 30 0.47 -7.79 -9.09
N VAL A 31 1.46 -8.52 -8.58
CA VAL A 31 2.67 -8.86 -9.35
C VAL A 31 2.47 -10.04 -10.33
N TYR A 32 1.25 -10.59 -10.37
CA TYR A 32 0.87 -11.75 -11.18
C TYR A 32 -0.33 -11.44 -12.09
N TYR A 33 -0.51 -10.18 -12.49
CA TYR A 33 -1.60 -9.70 -13.35
C TYR A 33 -3.01 -9.91 -12.75
N GLY A 34 -3.09 -9.88 -11.42
CA GLY A 34 -4.32 -10.06 -10.67
C GLY A 34 -5.05 -8.76 -10.37
N ARG A 35 -5.77 -8.76 -9.25
CA ARG A 35 -6.65 -7.66 -8.84
C ARG A 35 -6.51 -7.41 -7.36
N THR A 36 -6.59 -6.15 -6.96
CA THR A 36 -6.43 -5.77 -5.54
C THR A 36 -7.35 -4.62 -5.16
N ILE A 37 -7.65 -4.53 -3.87
CA ILE A 37 -8.29 -3.38 -3.25
C ILE A 37 -7.33 -2.87 -2.19
N SER A 38 -6.98 -1.59 -2.24
CA SER A 38 -6.16 -0.95 -1.22
C SER A 38 -6.80 0.32 -0.70
N VAL A 39 -6.52 0.64 0.56
CA VAL A 39 -6.92 1.89 1.19
C VAL A 39 -5.71 2.61 1.76
N ASN A 40 -5.62 3.91 1.52
CA ASN A 40 -4.58 4.77 2.10
C ASN A 40 -4.96 5.19 3.52
N ILE A 41 -3.95 5.22 4.40
CA ILE A 41 -4.14 5.52 5.82
C ILE A 41 -3.30 6.72 6.26
N GLU A 42 -3.90 7.61 7.03
CA GLU A 42 -3.24 8.81 7.58
C GLU A 42 -2.28 8.46 8.72
N ASN A 43 -2.44 7.27 9.31
CA ASN A 43 -1.66 6.79 10.46
C ASN A 43 -0.15 6.89 10.22
N PHE A 44 0.31 6.66 8.99
CA PHE A 44 1.72 6.68 8.60
C PHE A 44 1.89 7.32 7.22
N ASN A 45 2.94 8.11 7.04
CA ASN A 45 3.27 8.74 5.77
C ASN A 45 4.78 8.96 5.64
N ALA A 46 5.24 9.13 4.40
CA ALA A 46 6.54 9.69 4.09
C ALA A 46 6.33 11.09 3.49
N SER A 47 7.24 12.01 3.80
CA SER A 47 7.23 13.36 3.25
C SER A 47 8.55 13.63 2.54
N VAL A 48 8.46 14.33 1.41
CA VAL A 48 9.61 14.86 0.70
C VAL A 48 9.41 16.36 0.55
N ARG A 49 10.48 17.10 0.85
CA ARG A 49 10.56 18.55 0.71
C ARG A 49 11.67 18.87 -0.28
N LEU A 50 11.33 19.65 -1.31
CA LEU A 50 12.24 20.13 -2.33
C LEU A 50 12.46 21.63 -2.15
N GLU A 51 13.72 22.03 -2.06
CA GLU A 51 14.15 23.41 -1.91
C GLU A 51 15.11 23.81 -3.04
N PRO A 52 14.99 25.01 -3.61
CA PRO A 52 15.96 25.53 -4.58
C PRO A 52 17.36 25.65 -3.96
N SER A 53 18.36 25.10 -4.65
CA SER A 53 19.77 25.13 -4.24
C SER A 53 20.69 25.20 -5.47
N SER A 54 21.89 25.76 -5.32
CA SER A 54 22.94 25.71 -6.37
C SER A 54 23.45 24.29 -6.62
N ASP A 55 23.43 23.48 -5.56
CA ASP A 55 23.96 22.12 -5.55
C ASP A 55 22.86 21.13 -5.14
N LEU A 56 22.96 19.89 -5.63
CA LEU A 56 22.02 18.83 -5.27
C LEU A 56 22.42 18.19 -3.94
N PHE A 57 21.55 18.31 -2.94
CA PHE A 57 21.69 17.63 -1.66
C PHE A 57 20.53 16.64 -1.46
N ILE A 58 20.85 15.44 -0.96
CA ILE A 58 19.85 14.47 -0.49
C ILE A 58 20.01 14.39 1.03
N LEU A 59 19.04 14.96 1.75
CA LEU A 59 19.08 15.07 3.21
C LEU A 59 18.05 14.13 3.82
N PRO A 60 18.46 13.00 4.42
CA PRO A 60 17.54 12.12 5.14
C PRO A 60 17.00 12.81 6.40
N HIS A 61 15.77 12.52 6.79
CA HIS A 61 15.24 12.98 8.08
C HIS A 61 16.05 12.39 9.24
N HIS A 62 16.69 13.26 10.02
CA HIS A 62 17.60 12.91 11.12
C HIS A 62 17.06 11.86 12.13
N THR A 63 15.75 11.80 12.35
CA THR A 63 15.11 10.87 13.30
C THR A 63 14.39 9.68 12.63
N HIS A 64 13.99 9.81 11.36
CA HIS A 64 13.03 8.88 10.73
C HIS A 64 13.63 8.15 9.53
N ASP A 65 14.57 8.79 8.83
CA ASP A 65 15.35 8.16 7.78
C ASP A 65 16.72 7.81 8.34
N LEU A 66 16.72 6.83 9.25
CA LEU A 66 17.94 6.34 9.85
C LEU A 66 18.87 5.82 8.74
N VAL A 67 20.04 6.43 8.61
CA VAL A 67 21.15 5.93 7.77
C VAL A 67 22.17 5.14 8.59
N GLN A 68 21.96 5.10 9.90
CA GLN A 68 22.75 4.36 10.87
C GLN A 68 21.81 3.50 11.71
N PHE A 69 22.07 2.19 11.72
CA PHE A 69 21.26 1.21 12.43
C PHE A 69 22.11 0.53 13.49
N SER A 70 21.51 0.27 14.66
CA SER A 70 22.15 -0.45 15.76
C SER A 70 22.30 -1.95 15.50
N SER A 71 21.52 -2.50 14.55
CA SER A 71 21.62 -3.88 14.08
C SER A 71 20.88 -4.06 12.75
N LEU A 72 21.14 -5.17 12.06
CA LEU A 72 20.42 -5.57 10.84
C LEU A 72 18.90 -5.76 11.06
N ASN A 73 18.48 -6.03 12.30
CA ASN A 73 17.07 -6.24 12.64
C ASN A 73 16.26 -4.94 12.62
N HIS A 74 16.91 -3.78 12.65
CA HIS A 74 16.24 -2.47 12.73
C HIS A 74 15.79 -1.94 11.35
N LEU A 75 15.75 -2.82 10.35
CA LEU A 75 15.66 -2.52 8.93
C LEU A 75 14.33 -3.10 8.37
N THR A 76 13.17 -2.61 8.83
CA THR A 76 11.86 -3.22 8.53
C THR A 76 10.76 -2.21 8.23
N GLY A 77 9.86 -2.57 7.30
CA GLY A 77 9.06 -1.60 6.53
C GLY A 77 7.53 -1.62 6.69
N LEU A 78 6.96 -0.47 6.29
CA LEU A 78 5.53 -0.17 6.07
C LEU A 78 5.34 0.43 4.66
N SER A 79 5.97 -0.15 3.62
CA SER A 79 6.04 0.44 2.27
C SER A 79 6.59 1.87 2.25
N GLY A 80 7.52 2.18 3.16
CA GLY A 80 8.15 3.50 3.24
C GLY A 80 8.94 3.87 1.98
N SER A 81 9.59 2.89 1.34
CA SER A 81 10.41 3.13 0.14
C SER A 81 9.61 3.70 -1.02
N SER A 82 8.46 3.10 -1.34
CA SER A 82 7.60 3.59 -2.41
C SER A 82 6.91 4.90 -2.05
N ALA A 83 6.59 5.11 -0.77
CA ALA A 83 6.03 6.37 -0.30
C ALA A 83 7.00 7.53 -0.55
N ILE A 84 8.29 7.34 -0.25
CA ILE A 84 9.33 8.34 -0.55
C ILE A 84 9.39 8.61 -2.05
N ALA A 85 9.41 7.56 -2.89
CA ALA A 85 9.43 7.71 -4.34
C ALA A 85 8.19 8.47 -4.87
N CYS A 86 6.99 8.14 -4.37
CA CYS A 86 5.75 8.84 -4.73
C CYS A 86 5.73 10.31 -4.29
N ALA A 87 6.22 10.61 -3.08
CA ALA A 87 6.30 11.98 -2.57
C ALA A 87 7.34 12.80 -3.35
N ALA A 88 8.50 12.23 -3.65
CA ALA A 88 9.53 12.85 -4.48
C ALA A 88 9.00 13.11 -5.90
N PHE A 89 8.34 12.12 -6.52
CA PHE A 89 7.75 12.28 -7.85
C PHE A 89 6.70 13.40 -7.87
N SER A 90 5.85 13.49 -6.84
CA SER A 90 4.89 14.60 -6.71
C SER A 90 5.56 15.97 -6.60
N CYS A 91 6.67 16.08 -5.87
CA CYS A 91 7.45 17.32 -5.83
C CYS A 91 7.99 17.70 -7.21
N LEU A 92 8.51 16.73 -7.97
CA LEU A 92 9.06 16.96 -9.29
C LEU A 92 7.99 17.37 -10.31
N LEU A 93 6.79 16.79 -10.25
CA LEU A 93 5.67 17.18 -11.11
C LEU A 93 5.33 18.67 -10.97
N ASP A 94 5.33 19.18 -9.73
CA ASP A 94 5.00 20.56 -9.43
C ASP A 94 6.18 21.49 -9.71
N PHE A 95 7.40 21.08 -9.37
CA PHE A 95 8.62 21.83 -9.63
C PHE A 95 8.80 22.12 -11.13
N TYR A 96 8.55 21.12 -11.98
CA TYR A 96 8.64 21.27 -13.43
C TYR A 96 7.35 21.78 -14.08
N ASN A 97 6.27 21.96 -13.32
CA ASN A 97 4.96 22.37 -13.82
C ASN A 97 4.46 21.47 -14.98
N VAL A 98 4.43 20.16 -14.70
CA VAL A 98 4.04 19.10 -15.67
C VAL A 98 2.99 18.14 -15.12
N ARG A 99 2.42 18.38 -13.93
CA ARG A 99 1.42 17.48 -13.33
C ARG A 99 0.24 17.19 -14.26
N ASP A 100 -0.28 18.22 -14.90
CA ASP A 100 -1.40 18.16 -15.86
C ASP A 100 -1.03 17.52 -17.20
N LYS A 101 0.28 17.42 -17.50
CA LYS A 101 0.80 16.83 -18.75
C LYS A 101 1.07 15.33 -18.63
N ILE A 102 1.08 14.79 -17.40
CA ILE A 102 1.30 13.38 -17.14
C ILE A 102 0.02 12.78 -16.57
N ALA A 103 -0.65 11.98 -17.40
CA ALA A 103 -1.88 11.28 -17.05
C ALA A 103 -1.71 10.48 -15.75
N VAL A 104 -2.71 10.57 -14.87
CA VAL A 104 -2.61 10.01 -13.52
C VAL A 104 -2.44 8.50 -13.50
N GLU A 105 -2.99 7.82 -14.49
CA GLU A 105 -2.90 6.37 -14.69
C GLU A 105 -1.46 5.92 -14.98
N ILE A 106 -0.64 6.77 -15.59
CA ILE A 106 0.75 6.47 -15.96
C ILE A 106 1.72 6.73 -14.81
N ARG A 107 1.38 7.66 -13.90
CA ARG A 107 2.27 8.07 -12.80
C ARG A 107 2.77 6.88 -11.95
N PRO A 108 1.94 5.89 -11.55
CA PRO A 108 2.41 4.73 -10.81
C PRO A 108 3.49 3.92 -11.55
N GLN A 109 3.35 3.78 -12.87
CA GLN A 109 4.31 3.02 -13.68
C GLN A 109 5.65 3.76 -13.80
N LEU A 110 5.64 5.08 -13.93
CA LEU A 110 6.88 5.88 -13.95
C LEU A 110 7.67 5.74 -12.65
N ILE A 111 6.97 5.71 -11.52
CA ILE A 111 7.58 5.51 -10.20
C ILE A 111 8.17 4.11 -10.10
N LEU A 112 7.43 3.07 -10.52
CA LEU A 112 7.93 1.70 -10.52
C LEU A 112 9.17 1.54 -11.42
N ASN A 113 9.16 2.11 -12.62
CA ASN A 113 10.29 2.04 -13.56
C ASN A 113 11.58 2.62 -12.92
N ALA A 114 11.46 3.74 -12.20
CA ALA A 114 12.61 4.34 -11.51
C ALA A 114 13.19 3.43 -10.42
N GLU A 115 12.35 2.65 -9.74
CA GLU A 115 12.81 1.68 -8.73
C GLU A 115 13.38 0.41 -9.36
N GLU A 116 12.86 -0.01 -10.53
CA GLU A 116 13.42 -1.12 -11.31
C GLU A 116 14.83 -0.81 -11.81
N GLU A 117 15.13 0.44 -12.18
CA GLU A 117 16.50 0.88 -12.51
C GLU A 117 17.47 0.72 -11.33
N LEU A 118 16.96 0.72 -10.09
CA LEU A 118 17.73 0.45 -8.87
C LEU A 118 17.79 -1.05 -8.53
N GLY A 119 17.22 -1.92 -9.36
CA GLY A 119 17.13 -3.36 -9.13
C GLY A 119 16.10 -3.78 -8.08
N ILE A 120 15.18 -2.88 -7.70
CA ILE A 120 14.13 -3.17 -6.72
C ILE A 120 13.01 -3.93 -7.40
N VAL A 121 12.74 -5.15 -6.94
CA VAL A 121 11.57 -5.93 -7.37
C VAL A 121 10.36 -5.53 -6.53
N ALA A 122 9.37 -4.89 -7.15
CA ALA A 122 8.15 -4.46 -6.49
C ALA A 122 6.90 -4.63 -7.37
N GLY A 123 5.72 -4.57 -6.74
CA GLY A 123 4.44 -4.51 -7.43
C GLY A 123 3.91 -3.09 -7.56
N LEU A 124 2.92 -2.92 -8.43
CA LEU A 124 2.38 -1.62 -8.79
C LEU A 124 1.36 -1.10 -7.75
N GLN A 125 0.77 -1.99 -6.94
CA GLN A 125 -0.31 -1.70 -5.99
C GLN A 125 0.01 -0.52 -5.06
N ASP A 126 1.20 -0.52 -4.45
CA ASP A 126 1.61 0.51 -3.50
C ASP A 126 1.64 1.90 -4.15
N ARG A 127 2.18 1.97 -5.38
CA ARG A 127 2.34 3.23 -6.13
C ARG A 127 0.99 3.75 -6.57
N VAL A 128 0.10 2.87 -7.04
CA VAL A 128 -1.27 3.26 -7.41
C VAL A 128 -2.00 3.82 -6.19
N ALA A 129 -2.00 3.10 -5.07
CA ALA A 129 -2.62 3.58 -3.83
C ALA A 129 -2.04 4.93 -3.41
N GLN A 130 -0.71 5.08 -3.37
CA GLN A 130 -0.04 6.32 -2.95
C GLN A 130 -0.29 7.51 -3.89
N VAL A 131 -0.49 7.28 -5.19
CA VAL A 131 -0.84 8.33 -6.16
C VAL A 131 -2.32 8.71 -6.07
N TYR A 132 -3.22 7.73 -5.93
CA TYR A 132 -4.66 7.96 -6.00
C TYR A 132 -5.25 8.41 -4.65
N GLY A 133 -4.72 7.92 -3.52
CA GLY A 133 -5.35 8.05 -2.22
C GLY A 133 -6.70 7.31 -2.12
N GLY A 134 -7.39 7.48 -1.00
CA GLY A 134 -8.72 6.90 -0.81
C GLY A 134 -8.73 5.38 -0.78
N LEU A 135 -9.83 4.82 -1.28
CA LEU A 135 -10.04 3.39 -1.50
C LEU A 135 -9.97 3.12 -3.01
N VAL A 136 -9.08 2.24 -3.45
CA VAL A 136 -8.84 2.00 -4.87
C VAL A 136 -8.95 0.51 -5.16
N TYR A 137 -9.80 0.17 -6.12
CA TYR A 137 -9.82 -1.13 -6.78
C TYR A 137 -8.91 -1.07 -8.02
N MET A 138 -8.05 -2.07 -8.16
CA MET A 138 -7.02 -2.13 -9.19
C MET A 138 -7.10 -3.47 -9.92
N ASP A 139 -7.12 -3.41 -11.25
CA ASP A 139 -7.05 -4.57 -12.13
C ASP A 139 -5.79 -4.48 -13.00
N PHE A 140 -4.88 -5.43 -12.81
CA PHE A 140 -3.59 -5.52 -13.48
C PHE A 140 -3.62 -6.49 -14.68
N ASP A 141 -4.79 -6.63 -15.32
CA ASP A 141 -4.98 -7.40 -16.54
C ASP A 141 -3.83 -7.21 -17.54
N LYS A 142 -3.21 -8.33 -17.91
CA LYS A 142 -1.95 -8.37 -18.68
C LYS A 142 -2.09 -7.70 -20.05
N GLU A 143 -3.19 -7.98 -20.75
CA GLU A 143 -3.43 -7.43 -22.09
C GLU A 143 -3.65 -5.92 -22.04
N HIS A 144 -4.45 -5.44 -21.09
CA HIS A 144 -4.65 -4.02 -20.88
C HIS A 144 -3.34 -3.30 -20.54
N MET A 145 -2.55 -3.84 -19.61
CA MET A 145 -1.26 -3.27 -19.24
C MET A 145 -0.28 -3.21 -20.42
N HIS A 146 -0.20 -4.28 -21.23
CA HIS A 146 0.65 -4.28 -22.42
C HIS A 146 0.22 -3.20 -23.44
N LYS A 147 -1.10 -2.99 -23.59
CA LYS A 147 -1.64 -2.03 -24.56
C LYS A 147 -1.54 -0.57 -24.10
N HIS A 148 -1.71 -0.29 -22.81
CA HIS A 148 -1.82 1.08 -22.29
C HIS A 148 -0.64 1.52 -21.41
N GLY A 149 0.20 0.60 -20.96
CA GLY A 149 1.32 0.88 -20.06
C GLY A 149 0.92 1.08 -18.59
N HIS A 150 -0.34 0.81 -18.23
CA HIS A 150 -0.87 0.90 -16.88
C HIS A 150 -2.05 -0.07 -16.68
N GLY A 151 -2.41 -0.35 -15.42
CA GLY A 151 -3.61 -1.11 -15.06
C GLY A 151 -4.89 -0.28 -15.06
N LYS A 152 -6.04 -0.92 -14.81
CA LYS A 152 -7.33 -0.25 -14.66
C LYS A 152 -7.54 0.09 -13.19
N TYR A 153 -7.66 1.37 -12.87
CA TYR A 153 -7.79 1.83 -11.48
C TYR A 153 -9.15 2.51 -11.29
N THR A 154 -9.88 2.10 -10.27
CA THR A 154 -11.21 2.62 -9.93
C THR A 154 -11.23 3.10 -8.49
N GLN A 155 -11.45 4.40 -8.29
CA GLN A 155 -11.72 4.91 -6.95
C GLN A 155 -13.09 4.45 -6.47
N LEU A 156 -13.13 3.91 -5.26
CA LEU A 156 -14.35 3.58 -4.54
C LEU A 156 -14.54 4.61 -3.44
N ASN A 157 -15.79 4.78 -2.99
CA ASN A 157 -16.07 5.65 -1.87
C ASN A 157 -15.55 5.01 -0.57
N SER A 158 -14.58 5.66 0.09
CA SER A 158 -13.98 5.18 1.34
C SER A 158 -14.97 5.15 2.51
N SER A 159 -16.08 5.91 2.46
CA SER A 159 -17.11 5.86 3.50
C SER A 159 -17.93 4.56 3.50
N LEU A 160 -17.73 3.69 2.51
CA LEU A 160 -18.31 2.35 2.44
C LEU A 160 -17.53 1.32 3.27
N LEU A 161 -16.34 1.65 3.77
CA LEU A 161 -15.58 0.72 4.61
C LEU A 161 -16.18 0.64 6.02
N PRO A 162 -16.23 -0.56 6.62
CA PRO A 162 -16.47 -0.66 8.05
C PRO A 162 -15.27 -0.12 8.84
N PRO A 163 -15.41 0.13 10.16
CA PRO A 163 -14.27 0.47 11.01
C PRO A 163 -13.20 -0.64 10.97
N LEU A 164 -11.97 -0.27 10.61
CA LEU A 164 -10.82 -1.16 10.55
C LEU A 164 -9.81 -0.80 11.64
N HIS A 165 -9.03 -1.79 12.06
CA HIS A 165 -7.94 -1.62 13.01
C HIS A 165 -6.64 -2.14 12.40
N LEU A 166 -5.55 -1.45 12.69
CA LEU A 166 -4.20 -1.86 12.30
C LEU A 166 -3.50 -2.42 13.53
N ILE A 167 -2.94 -3.61 13.39
CA ILE A 167 -2.14 -4.28 14.42
C ILE A 167 -0.71 -4.45 13.88
N TYR A 168 0.29 -4.10 14.68
CA TYR A 168 1.69 -4.19 14.28
C TYR A 168 2.59 -4.45 15.50
N ALA A 169 3.77 -5.00 15.24
CA ALA A 169 4.83 -5.13 16.24
C ALA A 169 5.77 -3.92 16.16
N GLU A 170 6.16 -3.34 17.30
CA GLU A 170 7.09 -2.20 17.34
C GLU A 170 8.52 -2.59 16.97
N ASN A 171 8.90 -3.85 17.24
CA ASN A 171 10.17 -4.45 16.83
C ASN A 171 9.89 -5.71 16.00
N PRO A 172 9.45 -5.58 14.74
CA PRO A 172 9.16 -6.74 13.92
C PRO A 172 10.44 -7.57 13.76
N SER A 173 10.41 -8.82 14.20
CA SER A 173 11.53 -9.73 13.98
C SER A 173 11.74 -10.00 12.49
N ASP A 174 12.97 -10.32 12.12
CA ASP A 174 13.49 -10.60 10.77
C ASP A 174 12.84 -11.82 10.05
N SER A 175 11.71 -12.31 10.56
CA SER A 175 11.11 -13.62 10.27
C SER A 175 10.47 -13.75 8.88
N GLY A 176 10.68 -12.79 7.97
CA GLY A 176 10.23 -12.84 6.58
C GLY A 176 11.36 -12.92 5.54
N LYS A 177 12.63 -13.04 5.97
CA LYS A 177 13.80 -13.13 5.08
C LYS A 177 13.98 -14.47 4.36
N VAL A 178 13.12 -15.46 4.62
CA VAL A 178 13.14 -16.70 3.85
C VAL A 178 12.64 -16.38 2.44
N HIS A 179 13.53 -16.46 1.46
CA HIS A 179 13.17 -16.31 0.05
C HIS A 179 12.03 -17.26 -0.31
N SER A 180 10.84 -16.71 -0.53
CA SER A 180 9.71 -17.49 -1.02
C SER A 180 10.00 -17.96 -2.45
N SER A 181 9.74 -19.23 -2.75
CA SER A 181 9.87 -19.78 -4.12
C SER A 181 8.65 -19.48 -4.99
N VAL A 182 7.63 -18.80 -4.47
CA VAL A 182 6.35 -18.54 -5.13
C VAL A 182 6.52 -17.91 -6.51
N ARG A 183 7.38 -16.89 -6.65
CA ARG A 183 7.62 -16.24 -7.94
C ARG A 183 8.24 -17.20 -8.95
N GLN A 184 9.23 -17.98 -8.52
CA GLN A 184 9.88 -18.94 -9.40
C GLN A 184 8.92 -20.05 -9.82
N ARG A 185 8.15 -20.61 -8.89
CA ARG A 185 7.11 -21.61 -9.17
C ARG A 185 6.06 -21.09 -10.16
N TRP A 186 5.64 -19.83 -10.02
CA TRP A 186 4.73 -19.20 -10.98
C TRP A 186 5.35 -19.11 -12.38
N LEU A 187 6.63 -18.69 -12.49
CA LEU A 187 7.36 -18.66 -13.76
C LEU A 187 7.55 -20.05 -14.37
N ASP A 188 7.72 -21.07 -13.53
CA ASP A 188 7.86 -22.47 -13.93
C ASP A 188 6.51 -23.12 -14.32
N GLY A 189 5.39 -22.38 -14.23
CA GLY A 189 4.08 -22.87 -14.62
C GLY A 189 3.39 -23.75 -13.57
N ASP A 190 3.75 -23.62 -12.29
CA ASP A 190 3.13 -24.38 -11.20
C ASP A 190 1.61 -24.10 -11.12
N GLU A 191 0.81 -25.10 -11.48
CA GLU A 191 -0.66 -25.00 -11.55
C GLU A 191 -1.30 -24.60 -10.21
N PHE A 192 -0.74 -25.06 -9.09
CA PHE A 192 -1.24 -24.70 -7.77
C PHE A 192 -1.01 -23.22 -7.48
N ILE A 193 0.17 -22.68 -7.80
CA ILE A 193 0.45 -21.25 -7.59
C ILE A 193 -0.39 -20.39 -8.55
N ILE A 194 -0.48 -20.75 -9.83
CA ILE A 194 -1.26 -20.01 -10.82
C ILE A 194 -2.74 -19.95 -10.41
N SER A 195 -3.35 -21.10 -10.12
CA SER A 195 -4.76 -21.16 -9.71
C SER A 195 -5.02 -20.48 -8.37
N SER A 196 -4.07 -20.52 -7.43
CA SER A 196 -4.19 -19.82 -6.15
C SER A 196 -4.10 -18.30 -6.32
N MET A 197 -3.23 -17.80 -7.20
CA MET A 197 -3.15 -16.37 -7.52
C MET A 197 -4.41 -15.86 -8.22
N GLU A 198 -4.99 -16.66 -9.12
CA GLU A 198 -6.28 -16.37 -9.74
C GLU A 198 -7.41 -16.32 -8.70
N GLN A 199 -7.45 -17.28 -7.77
CA GLN A 199 -8.39 -17.25 -6.66
C GLN A 199 -8.24 -15.98 -5.83
N VAL A 200 -7.01 -15.60 -5.46
CA VAL A 200 -6.74 -14.37 -4.71
C VAL A 200 -7.22 -13.13 -5.49
N ALA A 201 -6.99 -13.06 -6.81
CA ALA A 201 -7.48 -11.98 -7.64
C ALA A 201 -9.03 -11.92 -7.68
N ASN A 202 -9.70 -13.09 -7.73
CA ASN A 202 -11.16 -13.17 -7.69
C ASN A 202 -11.74 -12.70 -6.35
N LEU A 203 -11.03 -12.89 -5.23
CA LEU A 203 -11.44 -12.33 -3.95
C LEU A 203 -11.53 -10.80 -4.00
N ALA A 204 -10.67 -10.11 -4.75
CA ALA A 204 -10.76 -8.66 -4.89
C ALA A 204 -11.98 -8.23 -5.70
N LEU A 205 -12.36 -9.00 -6.71
CA LEU A 205 -13.60 -8.76 -7.45
C LEU A 205 -14.83 -8.95 -6.55
N GLU A 206 -14.91 -10.07 -5.81
CA GLU A 206 -15.96 -10.31 -4.82
C GLU A 206 -15.96 -9.24 -3.72
N GLY A 207 -14.78 -8.82 -3.27
CA GLY A 207 -14.60 -7.80 -2.23
C GLY A 207 -15.08 -6.43 -2.67
N LYS A 208 -14.91 -6.08 -3.95
CA LYS A 208 -15.46 -4.84 -4.51
C LYS A 208 -16.98 -4.86 -4.41
N THR A 209 -17.62 -5.96 -4.81
CA THR A 209 -19.08 -6.13 -4.68
C THR A 209 -19.52 -6.06 -3.22
N ALA A 210 -18.87 -6.79 -2.32
CA ALA A 210 -19.19 -6.80 -0.90
C ALA A 210 -19.11 -5.39 -0.27
N ILE A 211 -18.11 -4.58 -0.63
CA ILE A 211 -18.00 -3.19 -0.16
C ILE A 211 -19.14 -2.32 -0.72
N LEU A 212 -19.43 -2.43 -2.02
CA LEU A 212 -20.49 -1.64 -2.67
C LEU A 212 -21.88 -1.96 -2.11
N GLU A 213 -22.13 -3.23 -1.80
CA GLU A 213 -23.39 -3.73 -1.25
C GLU A 213 -23.45 -3.66 0.29
N LYS A 214 -22.34 -3.29 0.94
CA LYS A 214 -22.16 -3.27 2.40
C LYS A 214 -22.36 -4.65 3.05
N ASP A 215 -22.06 -5.73 2.33
CA ASP A 215 -22.02 -7.09 2.86
C ASP A 215 -20.72 -7.31 3.63
N TYR A 216 -20.68 -6.79 4.85
CA TYR A 216 -19.46 -6.86 5.66
C TYR A 216 -19.21 -8.26 6.24
N ALA A 217 -20.22 -9.14 6.28
CA ALA A 217 -20.02 -10.54 6.63
C ALA A 217 -19.20 -11.23 5.53
N LYS A 218 -19.58 -11.04 4.26
CA LYS A 218 -18.80 -11.52 3.13
C LYS A 218 -17.42 -10.88 3.09
N LEU A 219 -17.29 -9.58 3.40
CA LEU A 219 -15.99 -8.91 3.47
C LEU A 219 -15.05 -9.57 4.49
N ALA A 220 -15.56 -9.90 5.68
CA ALA A 220 -14.82 -10.62 6.73
C ALA A 220 -14.32 -11.99 6.23
N ASP A 221 -15.19 -12.78 5.58
CA ASP A 221 -14.82 -14.07 5.01
C ASP A 221 -13.74 -13.96 3.94
N LEU A 222 -13.85 -12.96 3.06
CA LEU A 222 -12.88 -12.72 1.98
C LEU A 222 -11.52 -12.31 2.54
N MET A 223 -11.47 -11.47 3.58
CA MET A 223 -10.22 -11.11 4.26
C MET A 223 -9.54 -12.36 4.82
N ASN A 224 -10.28 -13.21 5.53
CA ASN A 224 -9.72 -14.42 6.10
C ASN A 224 -9.20 -15.39 5.01
N LYS A 225 -10.03 -15.66 4.00
CA LYS A 225 -9.68 -16.55 2.88
C LYS A 225 -8.45 -16.05 2.11
N ASN A 226 -8.29 -14.74 1.94
CA ASN A 226 -7.10 -14.19 1.29
C ASN A 226 -5.82 -14.52 2.08
N PHE A 227 -5.85 -14.38 3.40
CA PHE A 227 -4.69 -14.77 4.21
C PHE A 227 -4.44 -16.28 4.15
N ASP A 228 -5.49 -17.10 4.19
CA ASP A 228 -5.35 -18.55 4.18
C ASP A 228 -4.70 -19.02 2.87
N LEU A 229 -5.14 -18.50 1.72
CA LEU A 229 -4.50 -18.75 0.43
C LEU A 229 -3.04 -18.27 0.40
N ARG A 230 -2.75 -17.10 0.98
CA ARG A 230 -1.38 -16.60 1.09
C ARG A 230 -0.52 -17.57 1.92
N ARG A 231 -1.01 -18.05 3.05
CA ARG A 231 -0.31 -19.02 3.91
C ARG A 231 -0.07 -20.34 3.19
N GLN A 232 -1.04 -20.83 2.44
CA GLN A 232 -0.90 -22.04 1.63
C GLN A 232 0.18 -21.90 0.53
N MET A 233 0.24 -20.75 -0.15
CA MET A 233 1.21 -20.50 -1.22
C MET A 233 2.63 -20.29 -0.70
N PHE A 234 2.79 -19.47 0.35
CA PHE A 234 4.10 -19.04 0.84
C PHE A 234 4.69 -19.96 1.91
N GLY A 235 3.83 -20.60 2.71
CA GLY A 235 4.23 -21.40 3.86
C GLY A 235 4.67 -20.57 5.06
N ASP A 236 4.58 -21.18 6.25
CA ASP A 236 4.78 -20.49 7.53
C ASP A 236 6.19 -19.93 7.70
N ALA A 237 7.20 -20.62 7.16
CA ALA A 237 8.60 -20.18 7.21
C ALA A 237 8.82 -18.85 6.46
N ALA A 238 8.14 -18.64 5.33
CA ALA A 238 8.25 -17.41 4.55
C ALA A 238 7.41 -16.27 5.13
N LEU A 239 6.26 -16.60 5.75
CA LEU A 239 5.40 -15.59 6.37
C LEU A 239 5.91 -15.14 7.75
N GLY A 240 6.61 -16.02 8.46
CA GLY A 240 7.19 -15.74 9.78
C GLY A 240 6.18 -15.90 10.92
N ALA A 241 6.63 -16.57 11.98
CA ALA A 241 5.79 -16.90 13.14
C ALA A 241 5.13 -15.67 13.77
N LEU A 242 5.87 -14.57 13.97
CA LEU A 242 5.34 -13.34 14.58
C LEU A 242 4.21 -12.72 13.74
N ASN A 243 4.33 -12.75 12.40
CA ASN A 243 3.30 -12.19 11.54
C ASN A 243 2.03 -13.06 11.53
N ILE A 244 2.21 -14.39 11.54
CA ILE A 244 1.09 -15.34 11.65
C ILE A 244 0.39 -15.15 12.99
N GLU A 245 1.15 -15.05 14.09
CA GLU A 245 0.63 -14.82 15.42
C GLU A 245 -0.25 -13.56 15.49
N MET A 246 0.15 -12.46 14.87
CA MET A 246 -0.70 -11.25 14.79
C MET A 246 -2.08 -11.52 14.15
N VAL A 247 -2.13 -12.35 13.10
CA VAL A 247 -3.41 -12.74 12.46
C VAL A 247 -4.23 -13.61 13.41
N GLU A 248 -3.60 -14.63 14.00
CA GLU A 248 -4.28 -15.59 14.87
C GLU A 248 -4.80 -14.94 16.17
N VAL A 249 -4.08 -13.98 16.73
CA VAL A 249 -4.54 -13.18 17.89
C VAL A 249 -5.82 -12.45 17.55
N ALA A 250 -5.90 -11.80 16.38
CA ALA A 250 -7.13 -11.15 15.95
C ALA A 250 -8.28 -12.14 15.71
N ARG A 251 -8.00 -13.29 15.08
CA ARG A 251 -9.01 -14.33 14.85
C ARG A 251 -9.49 -15.00 16.13
N SER A 252 -8.66 -15.04 17.18
CA SER A 252 -9.02 -15.65 18.47
C SER A 252 -10.23 -14.99 19.15
N VAL A 253 -10.51 -13.73 18.82
CA VAL A 253 -11.68 -12.97 19.30
C VAL A 253 -12.79 -12.85 18.26
N GLY A 254 -12.68 -13.56 17.14
CA GLY A 254 -13.65 -13.55 16.04
C GLY A 254 -13.47 -12.44 15.00
N ALA A 255 -12.42 -11.60 15.13
CA ALA A 255 -12.14 -10.58 14.12
C ALA A 255 -11.59 -11.21 12.84
N ALA A 256 -12.01 -10.70 11.69
CA ALA A 256 -11.38 -11.04 10.42
C ALA A 256 -10.05 -10.31 10.29
N SER A 257 -9.01 -11.00 9.84
CA SER A 257 -7.67 -10.42 9.78
C SER A 257 -6.81 -11.00 8.67
N LYS A 258 -5.90 -10.15 8.17
CA LYS A 258 -4.89 -10.52 7.17
C LYS A 258 -3.76 -9.50 7.11
N PHE A 259 -2.70 -9.85 6.39
CA PHE A 259 -1.58 -8.95 6.15
C PHE A 259 -2.00 -7.72 5.34
N THR A 260 -1.45 -6.57 5.71
CA THR A 260 -1.58 -5.31 4.96
C THR A 260 -0.69 -5.27 3.71
N GLY A 261 0.36 -6.10 3.66
CA GLY A 261 1.37 -6.15 2.60
C GLY A 261 2.19 -7.45 2.68
N SER A 262 3.52 -7.35 2.66
CA SER A 262 4.42 -8.49 2.75
C SER A 262 4.56 -9.08 4.16
N GLY A 263 4.38 -8.28 5.22
CA GLY A 263 4.49 -8.63 6.63
C GLY A 263 4.60 -7.38 7.51
N GLY A 264 4.82 -7.54 8.82
CA GLY A 264 5.07 -6.44 9.76
C GLY A 264 3.83 -5.73 10.32
N ALA A 265 2.70 -5.81 9.61
CA ALA A 265 1.42 -5.31 10.09
C ALA A 265 0.23 -6.09 9.49
N VAL A 266 -0.84 -6.22 10.28
CA VAL A 266 -2.10 -6.85 9.89
C VAL A 266 -3.25 -5.87 10.03
N VAL A 267 -4.23 -5.98 9.14
CA VAL A 267 -5.51 -5.28 9.26
C VAL A 267 -6.53 -6.22 9.88
N ALA A 268 -7.35 -5.69 10.79
CA ALA A 268 -8.44 -6.40 11.44
C ALA A 268 -9.77 -5.68 11.24
N TYR A 269 -10.83 -6.46 11.04
CA TYR A 269 -12.23 -6.03 11.03
C TYR A 269 -13.01 -6.82 12.10
N CYS A 270 -13.72 -6.12 12.97
CA CYS A 270 -14.53 -6.70 14.04
C CYS A 270 -16.01 -6.70 13.66
N PRO A 271 -16.57 -7.79 13.09
CA PRO A 271 -17.98 -7.84 12.67
C PRO A 271 -18.99 -7.68 13.81
N ASP A 272 -18.62 -8.02 15.04
CA ASP A 272 -19.51 -7.90 16.21
C ASP A 272 -19.47 -6.51 16.88
N GLY A 273 -18.72 -5.57 16.29
CA GLY A 273 -18.70 -4.18 16.71
C GLY A 273 -17.81 -3.89 17.92
N PRO A 274 -18.09 -2.81 18.68
CA PRO A 274 -17.17 -2.26 19.68
C PRO A 274 -16.75 -3.23 20.80
N SER A 275 -17.64 -4.11 21.26
CA SER A 275 -17.29 -5.09 22.30
C SER A 275 -16.22 -6.08 21.84
N GLN A 276 -16.20 -6.44 20.56
CA GLN A 276 -15.15 -7.27 19.97
C GLN A 276 -13.85 -6.49 19.78
N VAL A 277 -13.93 -5.18 19.54
CA VAL A 277 -12.75 -4.31 19.52
C VAL A 277 -12.06 -4.29 20.89
N GLU A 278 -12.82 -4.18 21.99
CA GLU A 278 -12.25 -4.24 23.35
C GLU A 278 -11.54 -5.58 23.60
N LEU A 279 -12.15 -6.70 23.19
CA LEU A 279 -11.51 -8.03 23.28
C LEU A 279 -10.24 -8.11 22.43
N LEU A 280 -10.26 -7.52 21.23
CA LEU A 280 -9.12 -7.48 20.33
C LEU A 280 -7.96 -6.66 20.92
N GLU A 281 -8.26 -5.50 21.51
CA GLU A 281 -7.27 -4.65 22.18
C GLU A 281 -6.60 -5.39 23.35
N ASP A 282 -7.39 -6.06 24.19
CA ASP A 282 -6.89 -6.88 25.29
C ASP A 282 -6.02 -8.04 24.80
N ALA A 283 -6.41 -8.72 23.72
CA ALA A 283 -5.67 -9.83 23.14
C ALA A 283 -4.34 -9.36 22.52
N CYS A 284 -4.34 -8.22 21.81
CA CYS A 284 -3.12 -7.61 21.26
C CYS A 284 -2.16 -7.22 22.37
N LYS A 285 -2.65 -6.55 23.42
CA LYS A 285 -1.85 -6.12 24.57
C LYS A 285 -1.20 -7.30 25.30
N LYS A 286 -1.95 -8.39 25.52
CA LYS A 286 -1.42 -9.62 26.15
C LYS A 286 -0.32 -10.27 25.30
N SER A 287 -0.40 -10.13 23.98
CA SER A 287 0.54 -10.70 23.02
C SER A 287 1.68 -9.75 22.65
N GLY A 288 1.72 -8.53 23.24
CA GLY A 288 2.77 -7.55 22.97
C GLY A 288 2.64 -6.82 21.62
N PHE A 289 1.45 -6.78 21.03
CA PHE A 289 1.18 -6.06 19.78
C PHE A 289 0.51 -4.71 20.04
N SER A 290 0.86 -3.72 19.22
CA SER A 290 0.22 -2.42 19.19
C SER A 290 -0.97 -2.45 18.25
N ILE A 291 -2.07 -1.80 18.65
CA ILE A 291 -3.31 -1.70 17.87
C ILE A 291 -3.75 -0.24 17.79
N VAL A 292 -4.17 0.20 16.61
CA VAL A 292 -4.70 1.55 16.38
C VAL A 292 -5.89 1.51 15.41
N PRO A 293 -6.90 2.39 15.57
CA PRO A 293 -7.94 2.54 14.57
C PRO A 293 -7.36 3.07 13.26
N VAL A 294 -7.84 2.55 12.14
CA VAL A 294 -7.45 3.01 10.80
C VAL A 294 -8.12 4.35 10.50
N LYS A 295 -7.31 5.34 10.11
CA LYS A 295 -7.76 6.65 9.64
C LYS A 295 -7.58 6.70 8.14
N VAL A 296 -8.68 6.69 7.39
CA VAL A 296 -8.62 6.63 5.92
C VAL A 296 -8.36 8.01 5.33
N VAL A 297 -7.36 8.10 4.45
CA VAL A 297 -7.08 9.30 3.66
C VAL A 297 -8.18 9.45 2.60
N PRO A 298 -8.68 10.67 2.30
CA PRO A 298 -9.53 10.89 1.14
C PRO A 298 -8.78 10.64 -0.18
N SER A 299 -9.48 10.77 -1.31
CA SER A 299 -8.84 10.81 -2.63
C SER A 299 -7.81 11.94 -2.68
N LEU A 300 -6.64 11.66 -3.27
CA LEU A 300 -5.59 12.65 -3.54
C LEU A 300 -5.67 13.21 -4.97
N LEU A 301 -6.64 12.74 -5.76
CA LEU A 301 -6.84 13.22 -7.13
C LEU A 301 -7.42 14.63 -7.12
N ASN A 302 -6.82 15.51 -7.91
CA ASN A 302 -7.33 16.86 -8.10
C ASN A 302 -8.43 16.88 -9.20
N GLU A 303 -9.09 18.03 -9.37
CA GLU A 303 -10.17 18.18 -10.36
C GLU A 303 -9.72 17.93 -11.81
N SER A 304 -8.46 18.21 -12.16
CA SER A 304 -7.93 17.89 -13.49
C SER A 304 -7.79 16.39 -13.69
N ASP A 305 -7.29 15.67 -12.69
CA ASP A 305 -7.13 14.21 -12.72
C ASP A 305 -8.50 13.53 -12.86
N ILE A 306 -9.50 13.97 -12.09
CA ILE A 306 -10.88 13.45 -12.15
C ILE A 306 -11.52 13.70 -13.51
N ARG A 307 -11.33 14.88 -14.10
CA ARG A 307 -11.86 15.22 -15.42
C ARG A 307 -11.22 14.39 -16.53
N ALA A 308 -9.90 14.21 -16.49
CA ALA A 308 -9.19 13.37 -17.44
C ALA A 308 -9.70 11.93 -17.39
N LEU A 309 -9.84 11.34 -16.19
CA LEU A 309 -10.38 9.99 -15.98
C LEU A 309 -11.83 9.84 -16.44
N SER A 310 -12.64 10.90 -16.33
CA SER A 310 -14.05 10.84 -16.76
C SER A 310 -14.19 10.93 -18.29
N SER A 311 -13.28 11.64 -18.96
CA SER A 311 -13.30 11.81 -20.42
C SER A 311 -12.93 10.53 -21.19
N THR A 312 -12.16 9.63 -20.57
CA THR A 312 -11.75 8.34 -21.15
C THR A 312 -12.80 7.23 -21.01
N VAL A 313 -13.89 7.46 -20.26
CA VAL A 313 -14.98 6.50 -20.00
C VAL A 313 -16.15 6.64 -21.00
N THR A 314 -16.11 7.61 -21.91
CA THR A 314 -17.13 7.75 -22.97
C THR A 314 -16.72 6.95 -24.21
N PRO A 315 -17.53 5.99 -24.69
CA PRO A 315 -17.26 5.23 -25.91
C PRO A 315 -17.33 6.09 -27.18
#